data_AF-A0A537JCJ5-F1
#
_entry.id   AF-A0A537JCJ5-F1
#
_cell.length_a   1.000
_cell.length_b   1.000
_cell.length_c   1.000
_cell.angle_alpha   90.00
_cell.angle_beta   90.00
_cell.angle_gamma   90.00
#
_symmetry.space_group_name_H-M   'P 1'
#
loop_
_entity.id
_entity.type
_entity.pdbx_description
1 polymer ?
#
loop_
_entity_poly.entity_id
_entity_poly.type
_entity_poly.pdbx_seq_one_letter_code
_entity_poly.pdbx_strand_id
1 'polypeptide(L)'
;MIVDAPLWWEDGALCLLDQTGLPHEVRTLRCGSWEEVADAIRVLRVRGAPAIGLAAAYGLVLAASACGVRPLAECLEALRRAAGVLRTTRPTAVNLGWAIDRMLEVAGACDDAPSLPQRLLDAANALARADLETNRRIGEHGAAL
;
A
#
# COMPACT_ATOMS: atom_id res chain seq x y z
N MET A 1 4.01 -22.27 -1.35
CA MET A 1 3.29 -21.28 -0.52
C MET A 1 2.14 -20.76 -1.36
N ILE A 2 0.91 -21.15 -1.05
CA ILE A 2 -0.28 -20.53 -1.63
C ILE A 2 -0.45 -19.24 -0.85
N VAL A 3 -0.39 -18.10 -1.53
CA VAL A 3 -0.66 -16.79 -0.93
C VAL A 3 -2.14 -16.49 -1.10
N ASP A 4 -2.87 -16.38 0.01
CA ASP A 4 -4.31 -16.11 0.03
C ASP A 4 -4.66 -14.66 -0.36
N ALA A 5 -3.65 -13.82 -0.61
CA ALA A 5 -3.80 -12.43 -1.03
C ALA A 5 -2.72 -12.05 -2.07
N PRO A 6 -3.03 -11.14 -3.01
CA PRO A 6 -2.07 -10.70 -4.03
C PRO A 6 -0.95 -9.81 -3.48
N LEU A 7 -1.09 -9.33 -2.23
CA LEU A 7 -0.12 -8.50 -1.52
C LEU A 7 -0.26 -8.70 0.00
N TRP A 8 0.86 -8.66 0.73
CA TRP A 8 0.91 -8.80 2.17
C TRP A 8 2.13 -8.06 2.74
N TRP A 9 2.09 -7.77 4.04
CA TRP A 9 3.21 -7.18 4.76
C TRP A 9 4.00 -8.26 5.49
N GLU A 10 5.32 -8.27 5.33
CA GLU A 10 6.19 -9.27 5.95
C GLU A 10 7.57 -8.69 6.24
N ASP A 11 8.04 -8.83 7.48
CA ASP A 11 9.39 -8.42 7.91
C ASP A 11 9.79 -7.00 7.46
N GLY A 12 8.87 -6.04 7.61
CA GLY A 12 9.12 -4.63 7.27
C GLY A 12 9.11 -4.31 5.78
N ALA A 13 8.61 -5.20 4.92
CA ALA A 13 8.49 -4.99 3.48
C ALA A 13 7.08 -5.30 2.96
N LEU A 14 6.73 -4.67 1.84
CA LEU A 14 5.57 -5.08 1.06
C LEU A 14 5.97 -6.26 0.16
N CYS A 15 5.32 -7.40 0.32
CA CYS A 15 5.42 -8.50 -0.62
C CYS A 15 4.18 -8.53 -1.51
N LEU A 16 4.37 -8.80 -2.81
CA LEU A 16 3.29 -8.87 -3.78
C LEU A 16 3.54 -9.93 -4.84
N LEU A 17 2.45 -10.47 -5.40
CA LEU A 17 2.50 -11.33 -6.57
C LEU A 17 2.82 -10.49 -7.81
N ASP A 18 3.89 -10.82 -8.52
CA ASP A 18 4.23 -10.20 -9.79
C ASP A 18 3.28 -10.71 -10.89
N GLN A 19 2.28 -9.90 -11.18
CA GLN A 19 1.22 -10.28 -12.13
C GLN A 19 1.67 -10.22 -13.61
N THR A 20 2.85 -9.71 -13.92
CA THR A 20 3.36 -9.66 -15.31
C THR A 20 3.93 -10.99 -15.78
N GLY A 21 4.32 -11.87 -14.86
CA GLY A 21 4.77 -13.23 -15.16
C GLY A 21 3.64 -14.24 -15.38
N LEU A 22 2.41 -13.90 -14.95
CA LEU A 22 1.27 -14.80 -15.06
C LEU A 22 0.77 -14.95 -16.51
N PRO A 23 0.25 -16.13 -16.90
CA PRO A 23 0.10 -17.36 -16.10
C PRO A 23 1.35 -18.26 -16.12
N HIS A 24 2.42 -17.86 -16.82
CA HIS A 24 3.59 -18.70 -17.09
C HIS A 24 4.45 -18.93 -15.85
N GLU A 25 4.54 -17.94 -14.96
CA GLU A 25 5.35 -18.04 -13.76
C GLU A 25 4.75 -17.28 -12.59
N VAL A 26 4.78 -17.93 -11.42
CA VAL A 26 4.36 -17.34 -10.14
C VAL A 26 5.60 -16.84 -9.43
N ARG A 27 5.78 -15.52 -9.40
CA ARG A 27 6.91 -14.85 -8.73
C ARG A 27 6.39 -13.91 -7.65
N THR A 28 7.09 -13.85 -6.53
CA THR A 28 6.87 -12.85 -5.50
C THR A 28 7.92 -11.75 -5.63
N LEU A 29 7.46 -10.49 -5.60
CA LEU A 29 8.30 -9.32 -5.47
C LEU A 29 8.23 -8.83 -4.03
N ARG A 30 9.39 -8.53 -3.44
CA ARG A 30 9.51 -7.90 -2.12
C ARG A 30 10.04 -6.47 -2.32
N CYS A 31 9.24 -5.48 -1.92
CA CYS A 31 9.58 -4.07 -1.98
C CYS A 31 9.97 -3.57 -0.58
N GLY A 32 11.23 -3.20 -0.42
CA GLY A 32 11.80 -2.61 0.80
C GLY A 32 11.78 -1.08 0.81
N SER A 33 11.37 -0.44 -0.28
CA SER A 33 11.23 1.02 -0.38
C SER A 33 9.93 1.44 -1.07
N TRP A 34 9.52 2.68 -0.81
CA TRP A 34 8.30 3.24 -1.43
C TRP A 34 8.51 3.51 -2.93
N GLU A 35 9.75 3.73 -3.36
CA GLU A 35 10.16 3.85 -4.75
C GLU A 35 9.97 2.53 -5.51
N GLU A 36 10.38 1.41 -4.92
CA GLU A 36 10.17 0.07 -5.49
C GLU A 36 8.68 -0.25 -5.62
N VAL A 37 7.86 0.17 -4.64
CA VAL A 37 6.39 0.08 -4.74
C VAL A 37 5.86 0.93 -5.89
N ALA A 38 6.34 2.18 -6.02
CA ALA A 38 5.91 3.07 -7.10
C ALA A 38 6.22 2.48 -8.48
N ASP A 39 7.40 1.88 -8.64
CA ASP A 39 7.78 1.20 -9.88
C ASP A 39 6.95 -0.05 -10.14
N ALA A 40 6.70 -0.87 -9.10
CA ALA A 40 5.82 -2.04 -9.22
C ALA A 40 4.40 -1.66 -9.71
N ILE A 41 3.87 -0.52 -9.25
CA ILE A 41 2.58 0.01 -9.71
C ILE A 41 2.67 0.49 -11.17
N ARG A 42 3.71 1.27 -11.53
CA ARG A 42 3.90 1.81 -12.89
C ARG A 42 4.01 0.73 -13.94
N VAL A 43 4.84 -0.28 -13.67
CA VAL A 43 5.13 -1.36 -14.62
C VAL A 43 4.16 -2.53 -14.51
N LEU A 44 3.01 -2.33 -13.83
CA LEU A 44 1.91 -3.27 -13.75
C LEU A 44 2.25 -4.61 -13.08
N ARG A 45 3.28 -4.66 -12.23
CA ARG A 45 3.57 -5.82 -11.36
C ARG A 45 2.41 -6.06 -10.40
N VAL A 46 1.77 -4.97 -9.93
CA VAL A 46 0.49 -5.00 -9.22
C VAL A 46 -0.58 -4.26 -10.04
N ARG A 47 -1.77 -4.86 -10.14
CA ARG A 47 -2.93 -4.29 -10.83
C ARG A 47 -4.23 -4.74 -10.17
N GLY A 48 -5.32 -4.07 -10.53
CA GLY A 48 -6.61 -4.13 -9.84
C GLY A 48 -6.80 -2.89 -8.96
N ALA A 49 -7.95 -2.24 -9.05
CA ALA A 49 -8.15 -0.93 -8.41
C ALA A 49 -7.90 -0.98 -6.89
N PRO A 50 -8.44 -1.95 -6.12
CA PRO A 50 -8.16 -2.01 -4.69
C PRO A 50 -6.70 -2.36 -4.39
N ALA A 51 -6.12 -3.33 -5.11
CA ALA A 51 -4.74 -3.77 -4.90
C ALA A 51 -3.70 -2.65 -5.10
N ILE A 52 -3.89 -1.78 -6.11
CA ILE A 52 -3.02 -0.63 -6.33
C ILE A 52 -3.13 0.38 -5.17
N GLY A 53 -4.33 0.60 -4.63
CA GLY A 53 -4.53 1.45 -3.46
C GLY A 53 -3.82 0.91 -2.22
N LEU A 54 -3.96 -0.38 -1.95
CA LEU A 54 -3.27 -1.05 -0.83
C LEU A 54 -1.75 -1.01 -0.99
N ALA A 55 -1.24 -1.27 -2.21
CA ALA A 55 0.19 -1.18 -2.49
C ALA A 55 0.74 0.20 -2.14
N ALA A 56 0.07 1.29 -2.57
CA ALA A 56 0.50 2.64 -2.24
C ALA A 56 0.40 2.97 -0.74
N ALA A 57 -0.60 2.45 -0.04
CA ALA A 57 -0.69 2.59 1.41
C ALA A 57 0.54 1.98 2.10
N TYR A 58 0.92 0.75 1.75
CA TYR A 58 2.16 0.14 2.26
C TYR A 58 3.43 0.88 1.79
N GLY A 59 3.42 1.46 0.59
CA GLY A 59 4.47 2.38 0.15
C GLY A 59 4.67 3.54 1.12
N LEU A 60 3.60 4.15 1.64
CA LEU A 60 3.72 5.21 2.64
C LEU A 60 4.21 4.72 4.00
N VAL A 61 3.94 3.45 4.37
CA VAL A 61 4.55 2.83 5.55
C VAL A 61 6.07 2.75 5.39
N LEU A 62 6.56 2.33 4.22
CA LEU A 62 7.99 2.26 3.92
C LEU A 62 8.63 3.66 3.93
N ALA A 63 7.97 4.67 3.36
CA ALA A 63 8.43 6.05 3.39
C ALA A 63 8.55 6.60 4.83
N ALA A 64 7.56 6.33 5.70
CA ALA A 64 7.63 6.69 7.10
C ALA A 64 8.74 5.92 7.84
N SER A 65 8.90 4.64 7.57
CA SER A 65 9.94 3.80 8.18
C SER A 65 11.36 4.30 7.85
N ALA A 66 11.56 4.80 6.64
CA ALA A 66 12.83 5.42 6.22
C ALA A 66 13.14 6.74 6.94
N CYS A 67 12.21 7.30 7.73
CA CYS A 67 12.44 8.55 8.44
C CYS A 67 13.43 8.42 9.61
N GLY A 68 13.53 7.25 10.23
CA GLY A 68 14.45 7.02 11.35
C GLY A 68 14.21 7.98 12.52
N VAL A 69 15.27 8.62 13.02
CA VAL A 69 15.24 9.52 14.19
C VAL A 69 14.99 10.99 13.84
N ARG A 70 14.53 11.29 12.62
CA ARG A 70 14.29 12.66 12.17
C ARG A 70 13.10 13.32 12.91
N PRO A 71 13.06 14.66 12.99
CA PRO A 71 11.91 15.38 13.52
C PRO A 71 10.63 15.07 12.74
N LEU A 72 9.49 14.99 13.44
CA LEU A 72 8.20 14.64 12.84
C LEU A 72 7.85 15.50 11.62
N ALA A 73 8.12 16.82 11.67
CA ALA A 73 7.87 17.71 10.56
C ALA A 73 8.61 17.29 9.27
N GLU A 74 9.88 16.87 9.38
CA GLU A 74 10.65 16.38 8.25
C GLU A 74 10.11 15.03 7.72
N CYS A 75 9.66 14.17 8.64
CA CYS A 75 9.04 12.89 8.30
C CYS A 75 7.75 13.10 7.49
N LEU A 76 6.89 14.02 7.92
CA LEU A 76 5.64 14.37 7.24
C LEU A 76 5.90 14.99 5.87
N GLU A 77 6.92 15.84 5.74
CA GLU A 77 7.33 16.39 4.44
C GLU A 77 7.85 15.30 3.48
N ALA A 78 8.66 14.36 3.98
CA ALA A 78 9.10 13.22 3.18
C ALA A 78 7.92 12.33 2.75
N LEU A 79 6.97 12.09 3.65
CA LEU A 79 5.76 11.33 3.36
C LEU A 79 4.89 11.99 2.29
N ARG A 80 4.71 13.32 2.35
CA ARG A 80 3.97 14.09 1.33
C ARG A 80 4.63 14.01 -0.03
N ARG A 81 5.97 14.04 -0.10
CA ARG A 81 6.70 13.84 -1.36
C ARG A 81 6.49 12.44 -1.92
N ALA A 82 6.63 11.40 -1.10
CA ALA A 82 6.37 10.02 -1.49
C ALA A 82 4.93 9.83 -1.98
N ALA A 83 3.95 10.39 -1.26
CA ALA A 83 2.54 10.39 -1.66
C ALA A 83 2.32 11.06 -3.02
N GLY A 84 2.95 12.21 -3.27
CA GLY A 84 2.89 12.89 -4.56
C GLY A 84 3.40 12.00 -5.70
N VAL A 85 4.55 11.36 -5.52
CA VAL A 85 5.12 10.45 -6.52
C VAL A 85 4.27 9.20 -6.71
N LEU A 86 3.75 8.60 -5.63
CA LEU A 86 2.87 7.45 -5.71
C LEU A 86 1.58 7.77 -6.47
N ARG A 87 0.98 8.96 -6.28
CA ARG A 87 -0.20 9.40 -7.04
C ARG A 87 0.04 9.46 -8.54
N THR A 88 1.24 9.86 -8.98
CA THR A 88 1.55 9.98 -10.42
C THR A 88 1.79 8.64 -11.10
N THR A 89 1.95 7.55 -10.34
CA THR A 89 2.17 6.22 -10.92
C THR A 89 1.00 5.80 -11.82
N ARG A 90 -0.25 6.10 -11.42
CA ARG A 90 -1.49 5.84 -12.16
C ARG A 90 -2.56 6.87 -11.81
N PRO A 91 -2.52 8.09 -12.36
CA PRO A 91 -3.32 9.23 -11.91
C PRO A 91 -4.84 9.06 -12.04
N THR A 92 -5.31 8.13 -12.87
CA THR A 92 -6.74 7.81 -13.05
C THR A 92 -7.25 6.73 -12.10
N ALA A 93 -6.38 6.08 -11.32
CA ALA A 93 -6.79 5.06 -10.36
C ALA A 93 -7.38 5.73 -9.11
N VAL A 94 -8.70 5.78 -9.01
CA VAL A 94 -9.40 6.45 -7.88
C VAL A 94 -9.00 5.84 -6.53
N ASN A 95 -8.96 4.51 -6.43
CA ASN A 95 -8.55 3.81 -5.20
C ASN A 95 -7.11 4.12 -4.76
N LEU A 96 -6.22 4.43 -5.71
CA LEU A 96 -4.85 4.87 -5.41
C LEU A 96 -4.89 6.20 -4.66
N GLY A 97 -5.57 7.19 -5.23
CA GLY A 97 -5.69 8.52 -4.62
C GLY A 97 -6.35 8.45 -3.25
N TRP A 98 -7.47 7.73 -3.15
CA TRP A 98 -8.21 7.54 -1.90
C TRP A 98 -7.37 6.90 -0.79
N ALA A 99 -6.63 5.83 -1.10
CA ALA A 99 -5.79 5.16 -0.10
C ALA A 99 -4.67 6.08 0.38
N ILE A 100 -4.03 6.83 -0.54
CA ILE A 100 -2.99 7.81 -0.19
C ILE A 100 -3.57 8.93 0.68
N ASP A 101 -4.76 9.45 0.37
CA ASP A 101 -5.40 10.50 1.16
C ASP A 101 -5.66 10.01 2.58
N ARG A 102 -6.15 8.77 2.71
CA ARG A 102 -6.45 8.17 4.00
C ARG A 102 -5.22 7.99 4.88
N MET A 103 -4.09 7.63 4.27
CA MET A 103 -2.81 7.49 4.97
C MET A 103 -2.23 8.85 5.38
N LEU A 104 -2.37 9.88 4.54
CA LEU A 104 -1.95 11.24 4.87
C LEU A 104 -2.77 11.84 6.03
N GLU A 105 -4.06 11.54 6.12
CA GLU A 105 -4.89 11.90 7.27
C GLU A 105 -4.37 11.28 8.57
N VAL A 106 -4.04 9.98 8.54
CA VAL A 106 -3.48 9.27 9.71
C VAL A 106 -2.14 9.88 10.12
N ALA A 107 -1.28 10.17 9.15
CA ALA A 107 0.00 10.83 9.39
C ALA A 107 -0.17 12.23 10.00
N GLY A 108 -1.10 13.03 9.48
CA GLY A 108 -1.38 14.38 9.96
C GLY A 108 -1.94 14.43 11.39
N ALA A 109 -2.51 13.33 11.87
CA ALA A 109 -2.99 13.16 13.24
C ALA A 109 -1.97 12.50 14.17
N CYS A 110 -0.70 12.34 13.76
CA CYS A 110 0.38 11.84 14.61
C CYS A 110 1.06 13.00 15.34
N ASP A 111 1.35 12.78 16.62
CA ASP A 111 2.01 13.78 17.48
C ASP A 111 3.51 13.51 17.69
N ASP A 112 3.99 12.33 17.29
CA ASP A 112 5.39 11.92 17.45
C ASP A 112 5.91 11.14 16.22
N ALA A 113 7.20 11.33 15.92
CA ALA A 113 7.86 10.67 14.79
C ALA A 113 8.05 9.15 15.00
N PRO A 114 8.42 8.65 16.20
CA PRO A 114 8.63 7.21 16.41
C PRO A 114 7.38 6.35 16.18
N SER A 115 6.18 6.85 16.50
CA SER A 115 4.93 6.09 16.32
C SER A 115 4.41 6.10 14.88
N LEU A 116 4.82 7.08 14.07
CA LEU A 116 4.29 7.30 12.72
C LEU A 116 4.32 6.05 11.82
N PRO A 117 5.43 5.28 11.70
CA PRO A 117 5.45 4.08 10.87
C PRO A 117 4.44 3.02 11.32
N GLN A 118 4.33 2.79 12.64
CA GLN A 118 3.40 1.80 13.18
C GLN A 118 1.94 2.22 12.97
N ARG A 119 1.61 3.50 13.18
CA ARG A 119 0.24 4.00 12.96
C ARG A 119 -0.18 3.88 11.49
N LEU A 120 0.74 4.14 10.57
CA LEU A 120 0.49 3.94 9.15
C LEU A 120 0.36 2.46 8.79
N LEU A 121 1.18 1.59 9.37
CA LEU A 121 1.07 0.15 9.17
C LEU A 121 -0.30 -0.37 9.63
N ASP A 122 -0.75 0.04 10.81
CA ASP A 122 -2.06 -0.34 11.34
C ASP A 122 -3.20 0.13 10.43
N ALA A 123 -3.09 1.35 9.89
CA ALA A 123 -4.05 1.89 8.92
C ALA A 123 -4.04 1.10 7.59
N ALA A 124 -2.87 0.80 7.03
CA ALA A 124 -2.75 0.01 5.80
C ALA A 124 -3.31 -1.42 5.99
N ASN A 125 -3.02 -2.06 7.13
CA ASN A 125 -3.59 -3.36 7.49
C ASN A 125 -5.12 -3.30 7.66
N ALA A 126 -5.65 -2.21 8.23
CA ALA A 126 -7.09 -1.99 8.33
C ALA A 126 -7.74 -1.84 6.95
N LEU A 127 -7.12 -1.10 6.01
CA LEU A 127 -7.58 -1.00 4.63
C LEU A 127 -7.59 -2.37 3.94
N ALA A 128 -6.52 -3.17 4.10
CA ALA A 128 -6.44 -4.49 3.49
C ALA A 128 -7.51 -5.46 4.03
N ARG A 129 -7.78 -5.43 5.35
CA ARG A 129 -8.86 -6.21 5.96
C ARG A 129 -10.24 -5.77 5.45
N ALA A 130 -10.48 -4.47 5.33
CA ALA A 130 -11.75 -3.94 4.83
C ALA A 130 -12.00 -4.31 3.35
N ASP A 131 -10.96 -4.32 2.52
CA ASP A 131 -11.04 -4.78 1.14
C ASP A 131 -11.45 -6.27 1.06
N LEU A 132 -10.77 -7.13 1.83
CA LEU A 132 -11.09 -8.55 1.89
C LEU A 132 -12.54 -8.81 2.32
N GLU A 133 -13.01 -8.10 3.34
CA GLU A 133 -14.38 -8.21 3.83
C GLU A 133 -15.39 -7.74 2.78
N THR A 134 -15.09 -6.65 2.07
CA THR A 134 -15.92 -6.15 0.97
C THR A 134 -16.05 -7.20 -0.14
N ASN A 135 -14.94 -7.83 -0.53
CA ASN A 135 -14.94 -8.88 -1.55
C ASN A 135 -15.76 -10.10 -1.13
N ARG A 136 -15.66 -10.53 0.14
CA ARG A 136 -16.47 -11.63 0.69
C ARG A 136 -17.96 -11.33 0.60
N ARG A 137 -18.37 -10.15 1.08
CA ARG A 137 -19.77 -9.72 1.07
C ARG A 137 -20.33 -9.59 -0.35
N ILE A 138 -19.54 -9.05 -1.29
CA ILE A 138 -19.93 -9.01 -2.71
C ILE A 138 -20.16 -10.43 -3.23
N GLY A 139 -19.27 -11.37 -2.91
CA GLY A 139 -19.41 -12.78 -3.30
C GLY A 139 -20.65 -13.44 -2.71
N GLU A 140 -20.92 -13.24 -1.42
CA GLU A 140 -22.12 -13.77 -0.73
C GLU A 140 -23.41 -13.23 -1.34
N HIS A 141 -23.49 -11.92 -1.59
CA HIS A 141 -24.66 -11.31 -2.21
C HIS A 141 -24.82 -11.73 -3.67
N GLY A 142 -23.71 -11.85 -4.42
CA GLY A 142 -23.73 -12.26 -5.82
C GLY A 142 -24.09 -13.73 -6.02
N ALA A 143 -23.69 -14.62 -5.11
CA ALA A 143 -24.01 -16.05 -5.16
C ALA A 143 -25.51 -16.36 -4.96
N ALA A 144 -26.27 -15.40 -4.43
CA ALA A 144 -27.72 -15.52 -4.23
C ALA A 144 -28.55 -15.07 -5.45
N LEU A 145 -27.91 -14.64 -6.55
CA LEU A 145 -28.54 -14.22 -7.81
C LEU A 145 -28.52 -15.33 -8.86
#